data_AF-A0AAJ1PX17-F1
#
_entry.id   AF-A0AAJ1PX17-F1
#
_cell.length_a   1.000
_cell.length_b   1.000
_cell.length_c   1.000
_cell.angle_alpha   90.00
_cell.angle_beta   90.00
_cell.angle_gamma   90.00
#
_symmetry.space_group_name_H-M   'P 1'
#
loop_
_entity.id
_entity.type
_entity.pdbx_description
1 polymer ?
#
loop_
_entity_poly.entity_id
_entity_poly.type
_entity_poly.pdbx_seq_one_letter_code
_entity_poly.pdbx_strand_id
1 'polypeptide(L)' 'EFTRQVSTDAVTGEKAYGSWSADQSFAAVTSPVIKGYTPDQAEIGAQTVSGDSSDLDFTVVYTKDAPTKPVNPIQPAT' A
#
# COMPACT_ATOMS: atom_id res chain seq x y z
N GLU A 1 7.64 -6.58 13.18
CA GLU A 1 7.46 -8.00 13.59
C GLU A 1 6.46 -8.08 14.75
N PHE A 2 5.56 -9.05 14.74
CA PHE A 2 4.59 -9.26 15.83
C PHE A 2 5.01 -10.41 16.73
N THR A 3 4.88 -10.23 18.04
CA THR A 3 5.16 -11.28 19.03
C THR A 3 3.98 -11.44 19.97
N ARG A 4 3.76 -12.64 20.52
CA ARG A 4 2.80 -12.88 21.61
C ARG A 4 3.33 -13.95 22.55
N GLN A 5 2.92 -13.87 23.80
CA GLN A 5 3.22 -14.91 24.79
C GLN A 5 2.29 -16.12 24.58
N VAL A 6 2.84 -17.32 24.78
CA VAL A 6 2.08 -18.58 24.74
C VAL A 6 2.40 -19.37 26.00
N SER A 7 1.36 -19.73 26.75
CA SER A 7 1.46 -20.66 27.88
C SER A 7 0.91 -22.03 27.46
N THR A 8 1.52 -23.11 27.95
CA THR A 8 1.07 -24.48 27.71
C THR A 8 0.86 -25.17 29.06
N ASP A 9 -0.32 -25.70 29.29
CA ASP A 9 -0.58 -26.56 30.45
C ASP A 9 0.23 -27.86 30.32
N ALA A 10 1.05 -28.16 31.33
CA ALA A 10 1.96 -29.30 31.28
C ALA A 10 1.27 -30.66 31.43
N VAL A 11 0.02 -30.70 31.92
CA VAL A 11 -0.77 -31.91 32.14
C VAL A 11 -1.68 -32.20 30.95
N THR A 12 -2.39 -31.19 30.43
CA THR A 12 -3.37 -31.35 29.35
C THR A 12 -2.80 -31.03 27.96
N GLY A 13 -1.70 -30.27 27.88
CA GLY A 13 -1.15 -29.75 26.63
C GLY A 13 -1.93 -28.58 26.04
N GLU A 14 -2.94 -28.07 26.74
CA GLU A 14 -3.75 -26.94 26.28
C GLU A 14 -2.91 -25.66 26.18
N LYS A 15 -3.14 -24.86 25.13
CA LYS A 15 -2.41 -23.62 24.88
C LYS A 15 -3.30 -22.41 25.12
N ALA A 16 -2.82 -21.51 25.97
CA ALA A 16 -3.38 -20.18 26.14
C ALA A 16 -2.49 -19.14 25.44
N TYR A 17 -3.11 -18.31 24.59
CA TYR A 17 -2.43 -17.26 23.84
C TYR A 17 -2.69 -15.91 24.49
N GLY A 18 -1.61 -15.21 24.84
CA GLY A 18 -1.68 -13.82 25.31
C GLY A 18 -1.94 -12.84 24.17
N SER A 19 -2.07 -11.56 24.52
CA SER A 19 -2.20 -10.49 23.53
C SER A 19 -0.99 -10.42 22.60
N TRP A 20 -1.25 -10.04 21.34
CA TRP A 20 -0.20 -9.63 20.43
C TRP A 20 0.52 -8.37 20.93
N SER A 21 1.76 -8.18 20.48
CA SER A 21 2.45 -6.90 20.52
C SER A 21 1.62 -5.83 19.82
N ALA A 22 1.92 -4.56 20.10
CA ALA A 22 1.19 -3.43 19.53
C ALA A 22 1.10 -3.49 17.99
N ASP A 23 0.02 -2.90 17.48
CA ASP A 23 -0.20 -2.72 16.04
C ASP A 23 0.99 -1.99 15.40
N GLN A 24 1.25 -2.33 14.14
CA GLN A 24 2.31 -1.72 13.34
C GLN A 24 1.70 -1.02 12.14
N SER A 25 2.40 -0.01 11.63
CA SER A 25 1.93 0.78 10.49
C SER A 25 2.94 0.74 9.35
N PHE A 26 2.42 0.53 8.15
CA PHE A 26 3.10 0.83 6.90
C PHE A 26 2.80 2.27 6.51
N ALA A 27 3.85 3.02 6.14
CA ALA A 27 3.69 4.37 5.63
C ALA A 27 2.98 4.35 4.26
N ALA A 28 2.39 5.49 3.89
CA ALA A 28 1.88 5.67 2.54
C ALA A 28 3.02 5.60 1.51
N VAL A 29 2.72 5.09 0.31
CA VAL A 29 3.65 4.99 -0.81
C VAL A 29 3.06 5.67 -2.02
N THR A 30 3.67 6.76 -2.44
CA THR A 30 3.29 7.49 -3.64
C THR A 30 3.77 6.76 -4.90
N SER A 31 2.88 6.64 -5.89
CA SER A 31 3.18 6.05 -7.18
C SER A 31 4.19 6.92 -7.95
N PRO A 32 5.29 6.34 -8.48
CA PRO A 32 6.27 7.07 -9.27
C PRO A 32 5.67 7.79 -10.48
N VAL A 33 6.20 8.96 -10.82
CA VAL A 33 5.79 9.64 -12.05
C VAL A 33 6.48 9.00 -13.25
N ILE A 34 5.69 8.49 -14.20
CA ILE A 34 6.18 7.93 -15.45
C ILE A 34 5.68 8.81 -16.60
N LYS A 35 6.60 9.44 -17.35
CA LYS A 35 6.24 10.38 -18.41
C LYS A 35 5.38 9.71 -19.49
N GLY A 36 4.21 10.29 -19.77
CA GLY A 36 3.27 9.79 -20.76
C GLY A 36 2.40 8.63 -20.27
N TYR A 37 2.38 8.38 -18.95
CA TYR A 37 1.50 7.42 -18.31
C TYR A 37 0.88 8.02 -17.04
N THR A 38 -0.37 7.67 -16.80
CA THR A 38 -1.11 8.00 -15.58
C THR A 38 -1.36 6.72 -14.78
N PRO A 39 -0.95 6.65 -13.50
CA PRO A 39 -1.33 5.53 -12.65
C PRO A 39 -2.83 5.59 -12.35
N ASP A 40 -3.47 4.43 -12.23
CA ASP A 40 -4.84 4.30 -11.73
C ASP A 40 -4.99 4.77 -10.28
N GLN A 41 -3.93 4.61 -9.48
CA GLN A 41 -3.85 5.08 -8.11
C GLN A 41 -2.54 5.86 -7.89
N ALA A 42 -2.67 7.14 -7.53
CA ALA A 42 -1.52 8.02 -7.29
C ALA A 42 -0.75 7.69 -5.99
N GLU A 43 -1.38 7.01 -5.04
CA GLU A 43 -0.78 6.64 -3.75
C GLU A 43 -1.49 5.45 -3.14
N ILE A 44 -0.73 4.48 -2.63
CA ILE A 44 -1.24 3.51 -1.65
C ILE A 44 -1.14 4.17 -0.28
N GLY A 45 -2.29 4.44 0.36
CA GLY A 45 -2.33 5.08 1.67
C GLY A 45 -1.70 4.24 2.78
N ALA A 46 -1.42 4.87 3.92
CA ALA A 46 -0.88 4.17 5.08
C ALA A 46 -1.81 3.03 5.56
N GLN A 47 -1.22 1.92 6.00
CA GLN A 47 -1.95 0.75 6.48
C GLN A 47 -1.56 0.47 7.92
N THR A 48 -2.53 0.20 8.79
CA THR A 48 -2.28 -0.30 10.15
C THR A 48 -2.66 -1.76 10.20
N VAL A 49 -1.75 -2.59 10.71
CA VAL A 49 -1.90 -4.04 10.81
C VAL A 49 -1.66 -4.49 12.24
N SER A 50 -2.37 -5.55 12.62
CA SER A 50 -2.23 -6.26 13.89
C SER A 50 -1.62 -7.65 13.66
N GLY A 51 -1.30 -8.36 14.75
CA GLY A 51 -0.77 -9.73 14.67
C GLY A 51 -1.73 -10.77 14.05
N ASP A 52 -3.01 -10.43 13.89
CA ASP A 52 -4.02 -11.28 13.24
C ASP A 52 -4.35 -10.82 11.80
N SER A 53 -3.70 -9.75 11.31
CA SER A 53 -3.93 -9.25 9.96
C SER A 53 -3.41 -10.22 8.91
N SER A 54 -4.14 -10.35 7.80
CA SER A 54 -3.64 -11.04 6.62
C SER A 54 -2.65 -10.17 5.86
N ASP A 55 -1.86 -10.80 4.99
CA ASP A 55 -0.95 -10.09 4.09
C ASP A 55 -1.73 -9.13 3.19
N LEU A 56 -1.13 -7.96 2.94
CA LEU A 56 -1.67 -6.94 2.05
C LEU A 56 -0.84 -6.92 0.77
N ASP A 57 -1.52 -6.98 -0.36
CA ASP A 57 -0.91 -6.86 -1.69
C ASP A 57 -1.66 -5.77 -2.48
N PHE A 58 -0.89 -4.89 -3.11
CA PHE A 58 -1.43 -3.79 -3.91
C PHE A 58 -0.72 -3.74 -5.26
N THR A 59 -1.50 -3.62 -6.33
CA THR A 59 -0.98 -3.43 -7.69
C THR A 59 -1.46 -2.10 -8.23
N VAL A 60 -0.52 -1.26 -8.69
CA VAL A 60 -0.81 -0.01 -9.40
C VAL A 60 -0.57 -0.21 -10.89
N VAL A 61 -1.56 0.10 -11.71
CA VAL A 61 -1.50 -0.06 -13.17
C VAL A 61 -1.37 1.30 -13.85
N TYR A 62 -0.39 1.42 -14.73
CA TYR A 62 -0.16 2.65 -15.50
C TYR A 62 -0.81 2.57 -16.87
N THR A 63 -1.66 3.54 -17.16
CA THR A 63 -2.30 3.69 -18.47
C THR A 63 -1.58 4.77 -19.26
N LYS A 64 -1.26 4.49 -20.53
CA LYS A 64 -0.64 5.48 -21.41
C LYS A 64 -1.57 6.67 -21.62
N ASP A 65 -1.02 7.87 -21.51
CA ASP A 65 -1.78 9.10 -21.68
C ASP A 65 -2.28 9.24 -23.13
N ALA A 66 -3.46 9.82 -23.28
CA ALA A 66 -3.98 10.18 -24.60
C ALA A 66 -3.03 11.21 -25.26
N PRO A 67 -2.83 11.14 -26.59
CA PRO A 67 -2.02 12.12 -27.29
C PRO A 67 -2.61 13.51 -27.09
N THR A 68 -1.80 14.44 -26.60
CA THR A 68 -2.18 15.86 -26.54
C THR A 68 -2.29 16.38 -27.97
N LYS A 69 -3.49 16.77 -28.40
CA LYS A 69 -3.65 17.45 -29.70
C LYS A 69 -2.79 18.73 -29.65
N PRO A 70 -1.89 18.96 -30.62
CA PRO A 70 -1.10 20.18 -30.63
C PRO A 70 -2.05 21.37 -30.65
N VAL A 71 -1.84 22.31 -29.71
CA VAL A 71 -2.49 23.61 -29.78
C VAL A 71 -2.02 24.29 -31.06
N ASN A 72 -2.96 24.80 -31.85
CA ASN A 72 -2.61 25.49 -33.08
C ASN A 72 -1.75 26.71 -32.69
N PRO A 73 -0.56 26.90 -33.27
CA PRO A 73 0.28 28.04 -32.95
C PRO A 73 -0.52 29.32 -33.18
N ILE A 74 -0.56 30.19 -32.17
CA ILE A 74 -1.05 31.55 -32.38
C ILE A 74 0.00 32.19 -33.30
N GLN A 75 -0.39 32.45 -34.55
CA GLN A 75 0.49 33.08 -35.53
C GLN A 75 0.94 34.44 -34.95
N PRO A 76 2.25 34.75 -34.91
CA PRO A 76 2.72 36.04 -34.39
C PRO A 76 2.05 37.17 -35.19
N ALA A 77 1.40 38.09 -34.47
CA ALA A 77 0.86 39.29 -35.08
C ALA A 77 2.03 40.14 -35.61
N THR A 78 1.95 40.47 -36.90
CA THR A 78 2.87 41.39 -37.60
C THR A 78 2.82 42.80 -37.05
#